data_AF-A0A7C6TC58-F1
#
_entry.id   AF-A0A7C6TC58-F1
#
_cell.length_a   1.000
_cell.length_b   1.000
_cell.length_c   1.000
_cell.angle_alpha   90.00
_cell.angle_beta   90.00
_cell.angle_gamma   90.00
#
_symmetry.space_group_name_H-M   'P 1'
#
loop_
_entity.id
_entity.type
_entity.pdbx_description
1 polymer ?
#
loop_
_entity_poly.entity_id
_entity_poly.type
_entity_poly.pdbx_seq_one_letter_code
_entity_poly.pdbx_strand_id
1 'polypeptide(L)' 'MSQRSFADEFKTEAVRLATSGEKSIAQTARDLGISADTLYTWVRLFGPAKEGEPEPLS' A
#
# COMPACT_ATOMS: atom_id res chain seq x y z
N MET A 1 16.90 -15.82 9.60
CA MET A 1 16.34 -14.65 8.90
C MET A 1 14.99 -14.35 9.54
N SER A 2 14.88 -13.31 10.38
CA SER A 2 13.57 -12.89 10.90
C SER A 2 12.89 -12.06 9.82
N GLN A 3 11.98 -12.68 9.07
CA GLN A 3 10.99 -11.93 8.32
C GLN A 3 10.20 -11.13 9.37
N ARG A 4 10.31 -9.79 9.37
CA ARG A 4 9.41 -8.96 10.15
C ARG A 4 8.02 -9.12 9.54
N SER A 5 7.24 -10.05 10.08
CA SER A 5 5.85 -10.26 9.70
C SER A 5 5.07 -9.04 10.20
N PHE A 6 4.61 -8.19 9.28
CA PHE A 6 3.62 -7.18 9.63
C PHE A 6 2.33 -7.89 10.03
N ALA A 7 1.67 -7.39 11.07
CA ALA A 7 0.35 -7.88 11.49
C ALA A 7 -0.65 -7.71 10.35
N ASP A 8 -1.58 -8.66 10.21
CA ASP A 8 -2.56 -8.64 9.11
C ASP A 8 -3.51 -7.44 9.19
N GLU A 9 -3.81 -6.97 10.41
CA GLU A 9 -4.54 -5.71 10.65
C GLU A 9 -3.79 -4.50 10.09
N PHE A 10 -2.46 -4.46 10.28
CA PHE A 10 -1.64 -3.37 9.76
C PHE A 10 -1.62 -3.34 8.23
N LYS A 11 -1.49 -4.52 7.59
CA LYS A 11 -1.55 -4.61 6.12
C LYS A 11 -2.91 -4.13 5.59
N THR A 12 -3.98 -4.51 6.27
CA THR A 12 -5.35 -4.18 5.88
C THR A 12 -5.60 -2.68 5.96
N GLU A 13 -5.22 -2.04 7.07
CA GLU A 13 -5.33 -0.58 7.22
C GLU A 13 -4.41 0.16 6.24
N ALA A 14 -3.20 -0.32 6.01
CA ALA A 14 -2.28 0.27 5.04
C ALA A 14 -2.88 0.28 3.62
N VAL A 15 -3.46 -0.85 3.19
CA VAL A 15 -4.14 -0.97 1.90
C VAL A 15 -5.38 -0.10 1.82
N ARG A 16 -6.16 -0.03 2.90
CA ARG A 16 -7.34 0.85 2.98
C ARG A 16 -6.97 2.32 2.83
N LEU A 17 -5.93 2.78 3.52
CA LEU A 17 -5.41 4.15 3.41
C LEU A 17 -4.84 4.43 2.02
N ALA A 18 -4.12 3.47 1.44
CA ALA A 18 -3.55 3.60 0.10
C ALA A 18 -4.61 3.68 -1.01
N THR A 19 -5.81 3.13 -0.76
CA THR A 19 -6.91 3.07 -1.73
C THR A 19 -8.05 4.06 -1.43
N SER A 20 -7.97 4.84 -0.35
CA SER A 20 -8.97 5.86 0.00
C SER A 20 -8.99 7.04 -0.98
N GLY A 21 -7.91 7.26 -1.74
CA GLY A 21 -7.78 8.33 -2.73
C GLY A 21 -7.36 9.68 -2.15
N GLU A 22 -7.10 9.77 -0.84
CA GLU A 22 -6.63 11.00 -0.19
C GLU A 22 -5.17 11.33 -0.49
N LYS A 23 -4.33 10.30 -0.65
CA LYS A 23 -2.89 10.41 -0.91
C LYS A 23 -2.44 9.34 -1.90
N SER A 24 -1.31 9.57 -2.56
CA SER A 24 -0.69 8.55 -3.40
C SER A 24 -0.16 7.39 -2.54
N ILE A 25 -0.08 6.19 -3.13
CA ILE A 25 0.46 4.99 -2.47
C ILE A 25 1.86 5.26 -1.90
N ALA A 26 2.72 5.94 -2.65
CA ALA A 26 4.06 6.30 -2.20
C ALA A 26 4.05 7.24 -0.98
N GLN A 27 3.14 8.21 -0.92
CA GLN A 27 3.02 9.10 0.23
C GLN A 27 2.49 8.35 1.45
N THR A 28 1.46 7.52 1.29
CA THR A 28 0.93 6.68 2.37
C THR A 28 2.00 5.73 2.92
N ALA A 29 2.84 5.14 2.07
CA ALA A 29 3.95 4.28 2.50
C ALA A 29 4.97 5.05 3.35
N ARG A 30 5.34 6.27 2.94
CA ARG A 30 6.23 7.15 3.71
C ARG A 30 5.65 7.49 5.07
N ASP A 31 4.37 7.83 5.13
CA ASP A 31 3.68 8.19 6.37
C ASP A 31 3.59 6.99 7.34
N LEU A 32 3.45 5.77 6.80
CA LEU A 32 3.42 4.52 7.56
C LEU A 32 4.82 3.97 7.90
N GLY A 33 5.89 4.58 7.39
CA GLY A 33 7.27 4.13 7.62
C GLY A 33 7.62 2.81 6.92
N ILE A 34 6.95 2.48 5.81
CA ILE A 34 7.19 1.28 5.00
C ILE A 34 7.67 1.64 3.59
N SER A 35 8.22 0.67 2.86
CA SER A 35 8.57 0.90 1.46
C SER A 35 7.33 0.99 0.59
N ALA A 36 7.36 1.88 -0.40
CA ALA A 36 6.29 2.00 -1.39
C ALA A 36 6.04 0.66 -2.10
N ASP A 37 7.10 -0.08 -2.47
CA ASP A 37 6.99 -1.38 -3.13
C ASP A 37 6.21 -2.42 -2.31
N THR A 38 6.40 -2.41 -0.99
CA THR A 38 5.66 -3.28 -0.07
C THR A 38 4.18 -2.94 -0.13
N LEU A 39 3.86 -1.64 -0.07
CA LEU A 39 2.47 -1.18 -0.08
C LEU A 39 1.81 -1.41 -1.44
N TYR A 40 2.51 -1.21 -2.56
CA TYR A 40 2.04 -1.58 -3.89
C TYR A 40 1.70 -3.07 -3.99
N THR A 41 2.59 -3.92 -3.47
CA THR A 41 2.36 -5.37 -3.43
C THR A 41 1.11 -5.71 -2.62
N TRP A 42 0.94 -5.10 -1.44
CA TRP A 42 -0.24 -5.35 -0.61
C TRP A 42 -1.52 -4.82 -1.25
N VAL A 43 -1.50 -3.65 -1.88
CA VAL A 43 -2.67 -3.12 -2.60
C VAL A 43 -3.05 -4.03 -3.75
N ARG A 44 -2.07 -4.61 -4.46
CA ARG A 44 -2.34 -5.58 -5.53
C ARG A 44 -2.91 -6.91 -5.01
N LEU A 45 -2.48 -7.36 -3.84
CA LEU A 45 -2.89 -8.66 -3.26
C LEU A 45 -4.20 -8.59 -2.46
N PHE A 46 -4.42 -7.48 -1.74
CA PHE A 46 -5.51 -7.31 -0.77
C PHE A 46 -6.44 -6.14 -1.10
N GLY A 47 -6.07 -5.28 -2.05
CA GLY A 47 -6.89 -4.14 -2.44
C GLY A 47 -8.08 -4.55 -3.31
N PRO A 48 -9.10 -3.70 -3.39
CA PRO A 48 -10.19 -3.89 -4.34
C PRO A 48 -9.60 -3.92 -5.76
N ALA A 49 -10.05 -4.86 -6.60
CA ALA A 49 -9.70 -4.91 -8.01
C ALA A 49 -10.17 -3.61 -8.69
N LYS A 50 -9.32 -2.57 -8.70
CA LYS A 50 -9.57 -1.32 -9.39
C LYS A 50 -8.95 -1.43 -10.77
N GLU A 51 -9.82 -1.59 -11.75
CA GLU A 51 -9.54 -1.35 -13.16
C GLU A 51 -9.24 0.16 -13.30
N GLY A 52 -8.02 0.53 -13.66
CA GLY A 52 -7.60 1.93 -13.82
C GLY A 52 -6.32 2.27 -13.05
N GLU A 53 -5.18 2.00 -13.68
CA GLU A 53 -3.88 2.55 -13.34
C GLU A 53 -3.94 4.08 -13.21
N PRO A 54 -3.30 4.70 -12.22
CA PRO A 54 -2.66 5.99 -12.41
C PRO A 54 -1.20 5.75 -12.78
N GLU A 55 -0.84 6.20 -13.98
CA GLU A 55 0.53 6.22 -14.50
C GLU A 55 1.57 6.64 -13.44
N PRO A 56 2.80 6.10 -13.51
CA PRO A 56 3.88 6.60 -12.69
C PRO A 56 4.11 8.08 -13.00
N LEU A 57 3.85 8.94 -12.01
CA LEU A 57 4.32 10.32 -12.03
C LEU A 57 5.86 10.29 -12.03
N SER A 58 6.42 10.51 -13.22
CA SER A 58 7.78 11.02 -13.56
C SER A 58 9.00 10.34 -12.94
#